data_AF-A0A946TMJ9-F1
#
_entry.id   AF-A0A946TMJ9-F1
#
_cell.length_a   1.000
_cell.length_b   1.000
_cell.length_c   1.000
_cell.angle_alpha   90.00
_cell.angle_beta   90.00
_cell.angle_gamma   90.00
#
_symmetry.space_group_name_H-M   'P 1'
#
loop_
_entity.id
_entity.type
_entity.pdbx_description
1 polymer ?
#
loop_
_entity_poly.entity_id
_entity_poly.type
_entity_poly.pdbx_seq_one_letter_code
_entity_poly.pdbx_strand_id
1 'polypeptide(L)'
;MKKHIKIYLKHFGYGEQDFIPSELSGMQAVDIHHIQYGRGKRKDVIENLMALTREEHDRAHFKRKPYLTREELQEIHDRFLNQ
;
A
#
# COMPACT_ATOMS: atom_id res chain seq x y z
N MET A 1 13.35 3.64 -8.60
CA MET A 1 12.23 3.46 -7.63
C MET A 1 12.13 4.63 -6.65
N LYS A 2 10.90 5.00 -6.26
CA LYS A 2 10.64 6.02 -5.23
C LYS A 2 11.00 5.50 -3.83
N LYS A 3 11.26 6.41 -2.89
CA LYS A 3 11.72 6.08 -1.52
C LYS A 3 10.75 5.14 -0.77
N HIS A 4 9.46 5.44 -0.74
CA HIS A 4 8.45 4.61 -0.07
C HIS A 4 8.40 3.18 -0.62
N ILE A 5 8.55 3.02 -1.95
CA ILE A 5 8.60 1.68 -2.57
C ILE A 5 9.77 0.89 -2.01
N LYS A 6 10.97 1.50 -1.93
CA LYS A 6 12.15 0.83 -1.35
C LYS A 6 11.95 0.42 0.11
N ILE A 7 11.25 1.24 0.90
CA ILE A 7 10.97 0.94 2.32
C ILE A 7 10.04 -0.25 2.42
N TYR A 8 8.95 -0.25 1.65
CA TYR A 8 7.98 -1.34 1.62
C TYR A 8 8.65 -2.66 1.21
N LEU A 9 9.36 -2.68 0.08
CA LEU A 9 10.03 -3.90 -0.40
C LEU A 9 11.06 -4.41 0.61
N LYS A 10 11.87 -3.51 1.18
CA LYS A 10 12.89 -3.89 2.17
C LYS A 10 12.25 -4.47 3.44
N HIS A 11 11.12 -3.95 3.89
CA HIS A 11 10.45 -4.42 5.10
C HIS A 11 9.94 -5.86 4.92
N PHE A 12 9.29 -6.15 3.79
CA PHE A 12 8.73 -7.47 3.50
C PHE A 12 9.71 -8.43 2.78
N GLY A 13 10.95 -8.00 2.55
CA GLY A 13 11.98 -8.85 1.94
C GLY A 13 11.83 -9.09 0.43
N TYR A 14 11.07 -8.24 -0.27
CA TYR A 14 10.85 -8.38 -1.72
C TYR A 14 12.01 -7.80 -2.54
N GLY A 15 12.36 -8.50 -3.62
CA GLY A 15 13.18 -8.04 -4.74
C GLY A 15 12.36 -7.29 -5.80
N GLU A 16 13.05 -6.65 -6.74
CA GLU A 16 12.42 -5.84 -7.81
C GLU A 16 11.59 -6.67 -8.81
N GLN A 17 11.84 -7.97 -8.89
CA GLN A 17 11.16 -8.89 -9.80
C GLN A 17 10.16 -9.81 -9.09
N ASP A 18 10.03 -9.67 -7.77
CA ASP A 18 9.16 -10.54 -6.99
C ASP A 18 7.69 -10.22 -7.23
N PHE A 19 6.86 -11.24 -7.03
CA PHE A 19 5.43 -11.05 -6.96
C PHE A 19 5.08 -10.39 -5.62
N ILE A 20 4.67 -9.12 -5.68
CA ILE A 20 4.21 -8.37 -4.51
C ILE A 20 2.68 -8.47 -4.49
N PRO A 21 2.07 -9.20 -3.55
CA PRO A 21 0.62 -9.27 -3.45
C PRO A 21 0.04 -7.94 -2.95
N SER A 22 -1.13 -7.57 -3.48
CA SER A 22 -1.97 -6.52 -2.91
C SER A 22 -2.48 -6.97 -1.55
N GLU A 23 -2.45 -6.08 -0.57
CA GLU A 23 -2.94 -6.37 0.78
C GLU A 23 -4.47 -6.47 0.83
N LEU A 24 -5.18 -5.96 -0.20
CA LEU A 24 -6.63 -6.04 -0.26
C LEU A 24 -7.13 -7.30 -0.98
N SER A 25 -6.54 -7.65 -2.12
CA SER A 25 -7.02 -8.76 -2.98
C SER A 25 -6.05 -9.92 -3.17
N GLY A 26 -4.78 -9.76 -2.79
CA GLY A 26 -3.71 -10.73 -3.07
C GLY A 26 -3.25 -10.76 -4.53
N MET A 27 -3.88 -9.99 -5.43
CA MET A 27 -3.45 -9.85 -6.82
C MET A 27 -2.16 -9.05 -6.92
N GLN A 28 -1.45 -9.13 -8.05
CA GLN A 28 -0.19 -8.43 -8.24
C GLN A 28 -0.33 -6.91 -8.04
N ALA A 29 0.31 -6.39 -7.00
CA ALA A 29 0.35 -4.97 -6.72
C ALA A 29 1.24 -4.25 -7.75
N VAL A 30 0.81 -3.05 -8.14
CA VAL A 30 1.54 -2.18 -9.07
C VAL A 30 1.81 -0.80 -8.48
N ASP A 31 1.18 -0.46 -7.36
CA ASP A 31 1.38 0.78 -6.64
C ASP A 31 1.60 0.51 -5.15
N ILE A 32 2.56 1.22 -4.55
CA ILE A 32 2.68 1.33 -3.09
C ILE A 32 2.01 2.65 -2.68
N HIS A 33 0.90 2.54 -1.97
CA HIS A 33 0.01 3.61 -1.57
C HIS A 33 0.35 4.15 -0.17
N HIS A 34 0.15 5.46 0.03
CA HIS A 34 0.19 6.08 1.36
C HIS A 34 -1.21 6.13 1.95
N ILE A 35 -1.48 5.43 3.05
CA ILE A 35 -2.83 5.24 3.61
C ILE A 35 -3.46 6.56 4.09
N GLN A 36 -2.78 7.25 5.01
CA GLN A 36 -3.38 8.41 5.68
C GLN A 36 -3.08 9.72 4.98
N TYR A 37 -1.82 10.11 5.01
CA TYR A 37 -1.36 11.37 4.46
C TYR A 37 -0.33 11.07 3.39
N GLY A 38 -0.49 11.71 2.23
CA GLY A 38 0.42 11.56 1.10
C GLY A 38 1.87 12.00 1.39
N ARG A 39 2.63 12.24 0.34
CA ARG A 39 4.09 12.45 0.41
C ARG A 39 4.48 13.60 1.37
N GLY A 40 5.46 13.36 2.24
CA GLY A 40 6.00 14.36 3.17
C GLY A 40 7.14 13.83 4.03
N LYS A 41 7.85 14.74 4.73
CA LYS A 41 8.90 14.34 5.69
C LYS A 41 8.26 13.46 6.76
N ARG A 42 8.88 12.29 7.02
CA ARG A 42 8.46 11.29 8.03
C ARG A 42 7.16 10.51 7.75
N LYS A 43 6.64 10.54 6.52
CA LYS A 43 5.43 9.78 6.14
C LYS A 43 5.71 8.51 5.35
N ASP A 44 6.95 8.34 4.88
CA ASP A 44 7.42 7.09 4.28
C ASP A 44 7.85 6.14 5.40
N VAL A 45 6.88 5.65 6.18
CA VAL A 45 7.05 4.66 7.26
C VAL A 45 6.17 3.47 6.94
N ILE A 46 6.57 2.25 7.34
CA ILE A 46 5.90 1.04 6.86
C ILE A 46 4.42 1.04 7.23
N GLU A 47 4.09 1.51 8.42
CA GLU A 47 2.74 1.60 9.01
C GLU A 47 1.77 2.50 8.22
N ASN A 48 2.29 3.29 7.27
CA ASN A 48 1.52 4.16 6.39
C ASN A 48 1.69 3.79 4.90
N LEU A 49 2.30 2.64 4.58
CA LEU A 49 2.58 2.22 3.22
C LEU A 49 1.96 0.85 2.96
N MET A 50 1.07 0.78 1.97
CA MET A 50 0.43 -0.48 1.59
C MET A 50 0.59 -0.82 0.11
N ALA A 51 0.66 -2.10 -0.23
CA ALA A 51 0.65 -2.57 -1.61
C ALA A 51 -0.78 -2.72 -2.15
N LEU A 52 -1.06 -2.10 -3.30
CA LEU A 52 -2.35 -2.14 -3.98
C LEU A 52 -2.21 -2.37 -5.48
N THR A 53 -3.25 -2.93 -6.09
CA THR A 53 -3.45 -2.87 -7.54
C THR A 53 -3.84 -1.45 -7.96
N ARG A 54 -3.72 -1.13 -9.25
CA ARG A 54 -4.11 0.18 -9.80
C ARG A 54 -5.58 0.52 -9.50
N GLU A 55 -6.46 -0.48 -9.63
CA GLU A 55 -7.90 -0.31 -9.40
C GLU A 55 -8.19 0.04 -7.94
N GLU A 56 -7.58 -0.69 -7.01
CA GLU A 56 -7.76 -0.46 -5.57
C GLU A 56 -7.16 0.87 -5.13
N HIS A 57 -6.01 1.23 -5.70
CA HIS A 57 -5.39 2.54 -5.52
C HIS A 57 -6.31 3.68 -6.00
N ASP A 58 -7.03 3.49 -7.10
CA ASP A 58 -8.02 4.47 -7.57
C ASP A 58 -9.27 4.52 -6.67
N ARG A 59 -9.68 3.39 -6.08
CA ARG A 59 -10.75 3.35 -5.06
C ARG A 59 -10.34 4.10 -3.78
N ALA A 60 -9.08 3.95 -3.34
CA ALA A 60 -8.49 4.66 -2.21
C ALA A 60 -8.38 6.18 -2.45
N HIS A 61 -8.25 6.61 -3.70
CA HIS A 61 -8.28 8.02 -4.09
C HIS A 61 -9.67 8.56 -4.44
N PHE A 62 -10.73 7.82 -4.14
CA PHE A 62 -12.12 8.19 -4.47
C PHE A 62 -12.37 8.43 -5.96
N LYS A 63 -11.54 7.85 -6.84
CA LYS A 63 -11.68 7.94 -8.30
C LYS A 63 -12.60 6.85 -8.86
N ARG A 64 -12.74 5.72 -8.16
CA ARG A 64 -13.54 4.57 -8.58
C ARG A 64 -14.37 4.02 -7.42
N LYS A 65 -15.63 3.65 -7.70
CA LYS A 65 -16.52 3.02 -6.71
C LYS A 65 -16.35 1.49 -6.70
N PRO A 66 -16.61 0.81 -5.58
CA PRO A 66 -16.87 1.39 -4.26
C PRO A 66 -15.60 2.03 -3.68
N TYR A 67 -15.75 3.17 -3.02
CA TYR A 67 -14.63 3.89 -2.43
C TYR A 67 -14.04 3.13 -1.24
N LEU A 68 -12.75 3.34 -0.98
CA LEU A 68 -12.07 2.81 0.20
C LEU A 68 -11.66 3.99 1.08
N THR A 69 -12.11 3.95 2.33
CA THR A 69 -11.75 4.94 3.35
C THR A 69 -10.36 4.66 3.92
N ARG A 70 -9.77 5.66 4.56
CA ARG A 70 -8.42 5.51 5.13
C ARG A 70 -8.43 4.56 6.32
N GLU A 71 -9.52 4.58 7.07
CA GLU A 71 -9.78 3.74 8.22
C GLU A 71 -9.83 2.26 7.79
N GLU A 72 -10.58 1.94 6.73
CA GLU A 72 -10.62 0.58 6.16
C GLU A 72 -9.24 0.13 5.69
N LEU A 73 -8.51 0.98 4.96
CA LEU A 73 -7.17 0.67 4.47
C LEU A 73 -6.17 0.46 5.61
N GLN A 74 -6.25 1.28 6.67
CA GLN A 74 -5.40 1.14 7.84
C GLN A 74 -5.69 -0.17 8.58
N GLU A 75 -6.96 -0.54 8.78
CA GLU A 75 -7.31 -1.82 9.41
C GLU A 75 -6.80 -3.02 8.62
N ILE A 76 -6.87 -2.97 7.29
CA ILE A 76 -6.33 -4.02 6.42
C ILE A 76 -4.82 -4.13 6.58
N HIS A 77 -4.12 -2.99 6.52
CA HIS A 77 -2.68 -2.94 6.62
C HIS A 77 -2.18 -3.40 8.00
N ASP A 78 -2.84 -2.98 9.08
CA ASP A 78 -2.49 -3.40 10.44
C ASP A 78 -2.65 -4.91 10.61
N ARG A 79 -3.67 -5.52 9.98
CA ARG A 79 -3.80 -6.99 9.95
C ARG A 79 -2.70 -7.64 9.13
N PHE A 80 -2.28 -7.03 8.03
CA PHE A 80 -1.20 -7.54 7.19
C PHE A 80 0.15 -7.53 7.92
N LEU A 81 0.44 -6.49 8.71
CA LEU A 81 1.67 -6.36 9.50
C LEU A 81 1.78 -7.36 10.67
N ASN A 82 0.64 -7.82 11.21
CA ASN A 82 0.60 -8.70 12.38
C ASN A 82 0.44 -10.20 12.04
N GLN A 83 0.55 -10.56 10.76
CA GLN A 83 0.54 -11.95 10.27
C GLN A 83 1.96 -12.51 10.15
#